data_AF-A0A182DYZ3-F1
#
_entry.id   AF-A0A182DYZ3-F1
#
_cell.length_a   1.000
_cell.length_b   1.000
_cell.length_c   1.000
_cell.angle_alpha   90.00
_cell.angle_beta   90.00
_cell.angle_gamma   90.00
#
_symmetry.space_group_name_H-M   'P 1'
#
loop_
_entity.id
_entity.type
_entity.pdbx_description
1 polymer ?
#
loop_
_entity_poly.entity_id
_entity_poly.type
_entity_poly.pdbx_seq_one_letter_code
_entity_poly.pdbx_strand_id
1 'polypeptide(L)'
;MRTDVAHLVTQFFVTLHYLHAHIPLPTEYPGHVGGRCLASFDCDPNGPQVCITLAAVRDCFVDCPNAADEECPVNKVLCDSKIRRGCGKCVKMEERDVQCSDRRWRNICSELEHFKCTSTDNCVLPHWIGDGIDDCADGSDEDLCALQLPGCNQTEISSTVASPFDVDAPIKSNTFL
;
A
#
# COMPACT_ATOMS: atom_id res chain seq x y z
N MET A 1 3.46 -10.56 -56.07
CA MET A 1 2.38 -10.52 -55.05
C MET A 1 2.75 -11.51 -53.97
N ARG A 2 3.55 -11.06 -52.98
CA ARG A 2 3.97 -11.86 -51.82
C ARG A 2 3.09 -11.41 -50.66
N THR A 3 2.25 -12.30 -50.17
CA THR A 3 1.46 -12.11 -48.96
C THR A 3 2.26 -12.69 -47.80
N ASP A 4 2.82 -11.81 -46.97
CA ASP A 4 3.64 -12.19 -45.82
C ASP A 4 2.77 -12.72 -44.68
N VAL A 5 3.01 -13.99 -44.31
CA VAL A 5 2.44 -14.74 -43.19
C VAL A 5 3.08 -14.31 -41.86
N ALA A 6 3.27 -13.00 -41.67
CA ALA A 6 3.96 -12.46 -40.49
C ALA A 6 3.01 -11.73 -39.51
N HIS A 7 1.78 -11.43 -39.93
CA HIS A 7 0.87 -10.57 -39.16
C HIS A 7 -0.12 -11.31 -38.26
N LEU A 8 -0.28 -12.63 -38.41
CA LEU A 8 -1.20 -13.43 -37.58
C LEU A 8 -0.54 -13.99 -36.31
N VAL A 9 0.79 -14.08 -36.25
CA VAL A 9 1.50 -14.67 -35.10
C VAL A 9 1.70 -13.64 -33.98
N THR A 10 1.74 -12.35 -34.32
CA THR A 10 1.91 -11.25 -33.35
C THR A 10 0.64 -10.95 -32.56
N GLN A 11 -0.56 -11.28 -33.06
CA GLN A 11 -1.79 -11.06 -32.29
C GLN A 11 -2.05 -12.10 -31.19
N PHE A 12 -1.38 -13.25 -31.21
CA PHE A 12 -1.51 -14.27 -30.15
C PHE A 12 -0.69 -13.96 -28.89
N PHE A 13 0.36 -13.14 -29.00
CA PHE A 13 1.26 -12.84 -27.87
C PHE A 13 0.91 -11.55 -27.10
N VAL A 14 0.07 -10.67 -27.66
CA VAL A 14 -0.22 -9.35 -27.04
C VAL A 14 -1.47 -9.36 -26.14
N THR A 15 -2.20 -10.48 -26.04
CA THR A 15 -3.38 -10.60 -25.15
C THR A 15 -3.17 -11.51 -23.94
N LEU A 16 -1.93 -11.92 -23.63
CA LEU A 16 -1.61 -12.75 -22.45
C LEU A 16 -0.73 -12.01 -21.43
N HIS A 17 -0.95 -10.71 -21.23
CA HIS A 17 -0.29 -9.89 -20.20
C HIS A 17 -1.26 -9.40 -19.12
N TYR A 18 -2.41 -10.05 -18.97
CA TYR A 18 -3.38 -9.78 -17.92
C TYR A 18 -3.54 -11.05 -17.08
N LEU A 19 -3.22 -10.95 -15.78
CA LEU A 19 -3.17 -12.02 -14.75
C LEU A 19 -1.84 -12.78 -14.64
N HIS A 20 -0.74 -12.07 -14.40
CA HIS A 20 0.38 -12.69 -13.68
C HIS A 20 0.01 -12.74 -12.19
N ALA A 21 -0.80 -13.72 -11.79
CA ALA A 21 -0.78 -14.19 -10.42
C ALA A 21 0.66 -14.66 -10.17
N HIS A 22 1.39 -13.95 -9.31
CA HIS A 22 2.79 -14.23 -9.05
C HIS A 22 2.84 -15.59 -8.34
N ILE A 23 3.22 -16.65 -9.05
CA ILE A 23 3.25 -18.00 -8.49
C ILE A 23 4.38 -18.03 -7.44
N PRO A 24 4.10 -18.45 -6.19
CA PRO A 24 5.12 -18.57 -5.16
C PRO A 24 6.26 -19.49 -5.60
N LEU A 25 7.51 -19.04 -5.47
CA LEU A 25 8.70 -19.81 -5.86
C LEU A 25 9.36 -20.51 -4.66
N PRO A 26 10.03 -21.66 -4.85
CA PRO A 26 10.83 -22.31 -3.79
C PRO A 26 11.90 -21.42 -3.15
N THR A 27 12.43 -20.45 -3.90
CA THR A 27 13.42 -19.48 -3.38
C THR A 27 12.79 -18.43 -2.48
N GLU A 28 11.49 -18.16 -2.64
CA GLU A 28 10.72 -17.20 -1.85
C GLU A 28 10.19 -17.82 -0.56
N TYR A 29 9.83 -19.11 -0.62
CA TYR A 29 9.30 -19.89 0.50
C TYR A 29 10.03 -21.23 0.65
N PRO A 30 11.29 -21.22 1.14
CA PRO A 30 12.11 -22.43 1.23
C PRO A 30 11.48 -23.50 2.10
N GLY A 31 11.39 -24.74 1.59
CA GLY A 31 10.79 -25.87 2.29
C GLY A 31 9.26 -25.90 2.26
N HIS A 32 8.61 -24.75 2.18
CA HIS A 32 7.16 -24.64 2.02
C HIS A 32 6.71 -24.92 0.58
N VAL A 33 7.46 -24.43 -0.42
CA VAL A 33 7.19 -24.67 -1.85
C VAL A 33 8.26 -25.60 -2.44
N GLY A 34 7.83 -26.59 -3.23
CA GLY A 34 8.73 -27.59 -3.83
C GLY A 34 9.24 -28.64 -2.84
N GLY A 35 8.63 -28.71 -1.65
CA GLY A 35 8.93 -29.67 -0.59
C GLY A 35 8.03 -30.91 -0.62
N ARG A 36 7.46 -31.26 0.53
CA ARG A 36 6.67 -32.48 0.73
C ARG A 36 5.30 -32.44 0.05
N CYS A 37 4.77 -31.24 -0.19
CA CYS A 37 3.49 -31.01 -0.85
C CYS A 37 3.69 -30.85 -2.37
N LEU A 38 3.14 -31.77 -3.17
CA LEU A 38 3.27 -31.74 -4.63
C LEU A 38 2.47 -30.56 -5.22
N ALA A 39 3.15 -29.65 -5.92
CA ALA A 39 2.54 -28.47 -6.56
C ALA A 39 1.63 -27.64 -5.62
N SER A 40 1.95 -27.63 -4.33
CA SER A 40 1.15 -27.06 -3.24
C SER A 40 2.09 -26.42 -2.21
N PHE A 41 1.54 -25.66 -1.27
CA PHE A 41 2.28 -25.03 -0.18
C PHE A 41 2.17 -25.88 1.09
N ASP A 42 3.31 -26.21 1.71
CA ASP A 42 3.40 -26.90 3.00
C ASP A 42 3.34 -25.87 4.13
N CYS A 43 2.32 -25.92 4.99
CA CYS A 43 2.14 -24.93 6.06
C CYS A 43 3.26 -24.95 7.11
N ASP A 44 3.92 -26.10 7.31
CA ASP A 44 5.02 -26.23 8.27
C ASP A 44 6.00 -27.34 7.82
N PRO A 45 7.13 -26.99 7.19
CA PRO A 45 8.13 -27.94 6.71
C PRO A 45 8.76 -28.83 7.79
N ASN A 46 8.63 -28.48 9.07
CA ASN A 46 9.16 -29.24 10.21
C ASN A 46 8.05 -29.88 11.07
N GLY A 47 6.79 -29.55 10.81
CA GLY A 47 5.63 -30.02 11.55
C GLY A 47 4.78 -31.05 10.80
N PRO A 48 3.51 -31.24 11.23
CA PRO A 48 2.54 -32.07 10.55
C PRO A 48 2.35 -31.60 9.10
N GLN A 49 2.30 -32.56 8.17
CA GLN A 49 2.10 -32.23 6.76
C GLN A 49 0.66 -31.74 6.53
N VAL A 50 0.52 -30.42 6.35
CA VAL A 50 -0.72 -29.76 5.94
C VAL A 50 -0.41 -29.01 4.66
N CYS A 51 -1.10 -29.39 3.58
CA CYS A 51 -0.89 -28.81 2.26
C CYS A 51 -2.09 -27.96 1.86
N ILE A 52 -1.84 -26.72 1.43
CA ILE A 52 -2.84 -25.84 0.84
C ILE A 52 -2.48 -25.50 -0.61
N THR A 53 -3.41 -24.91 -1.34
CA THR A 53 -3.17 -24.53 -2.74
C THR A 53 -2.18 -23.36 -2.81
N LEU A 54 -1.37 -23.27 -3.88
CA LEU A 54 -0.49 -22.11 -4.09
C LEU A 54 -1.25 -20.78 -4.24
N ALA A 55 -2.54 -20.83 -4.57
CA ALA A 55 -3.40 -19.65 -4.69
C ALA A 55 -3.86 -19.11 -3.33
N ALA A 56 -3.80 -19.92 -2.29
CA ALA A 56 -4.07 -19.53 -0.90
C ALA A 56 -2.87 -18.86 -0.22
N VAL A 57 -1.69 -18.89 -0.85
CA VAL A 57 -0.53 -18.17 -0.32
C VAL A 57 -0.74 -16.68 -0.58
N ARG A 58 -0.70 -15.88 0.50
CA ARG A 58 -0.82 -14.43 0.46
C ARG A 58 -2.14 -13.94 -0.12
N ASP A 59 -3.23 -14.64 0.17
CA ASP A 59 -4.55 -14.31 -0.33
C ASP A 59 -5.41 -13.51 0.68
N CYS A 60 -4.84 -13.16 1.85
CA CYS A 60 -5.49 -12.46 2.98
C CYS A 60 -6.38 -13.37 3.84
N PHE A 61 -6.42 -14.67 3.56
CA PHE A 61 -7.14 -15.65 4.36
C PHE A 61 -6.16 -16.58 5.06
N VAL A 62 -6.44 -16.89 6.32
CA VAL A 62 -5.64 -17.85 7.08
C VAL A 62 -6.16 -19.25 6.74
N ASP A 63 -5.54 -19.88 5.75
CA ASP A 63 -5.80 -21.26 5.34
C ASP A 63 -4.86 -22.26 6.02
N CYS A 64 -3.66 -21.82 6.40
CA CYS A 64 -2.79 -22.63 7.26
C CYS A 64 -3.18 -22.53 8.75
N PRO A 65 -3.07 -23.63 9.52
CA PRO A 65 -3.33 -23.60 10.98
C PRO A 65 -2.42 -22.64 11.76
N ASN A 66 -1.22 -22.35 11.24
CA ASN A 66 -0.24 -21.42 11.80
C ASN A 66 -0.18 -20.08 11.05
N ALA A 67 -1.08 -19.82 10.10
CA ALA A 67 -1.07 -18.63 9.23
C ALA A 67 0.21 -18.42 8.40
N ALA A 68 0.99 -19.47 8.15
CA ALA A 68 2.25 -19.38 7.38
C ALA A 68 2.06 -19.01 5.90
N ASP A 69 0.92 -19.39 5.33
CA ASP A 69 0.43 -18.92 4.02
C ASP A 69 0.29 -17.40 3.98
N GLU A 70 -0.05 -16.84 5.13
CA GLU A 70 -0.13 -15.43 5.38
C GLU A 70 1.16 -14.86 5.98
N GLU A 71 2.34 -15.42 5.66
CA GLU A 71 3.66 -14.82 5.90
C GLU A 71 4.35 -14.30 4.63
N CYS A 72 5.18 -13.26 4.77
CA CYS A 72 5.88 -12.69 3.64
C CYS A 72 7.01 -13.61 3.18
N PRO A 73 7.37 -13.60 1.88
CA PRO A 73 8.55 -14.29 1.40
C PRO A 73 9.82 -13.87 2.15
N VAL A 74 10.83 -14.74 2.11
CA VAL A 74 12.16 -14.39 2.63
C VAL A 74 12.70 -13.10 2.00
N ASN A 75 13.43 -12.31 2.77
CA ASN A 75 13.97 -10.99 2.39
C ASN A 75 12.93 -9.91 2.03
N LYS A 76 11.65 -10.16 2.27
CA LYS A 76 10.59 -9.15 2.20
C LYS A 76 10.05 -8.85 3.59
N VAL A 77 9.52 -7.65 3.75
CA VAL A 77 8.89 -7.19 4.98
C VAL A 77 7.43 -6.83 4.71
N LEU A 78 6.59 -7.08 5.71
CA LEU A 78 5.18 -6.71 5.67
C LEU A 78 5.01 -5.25 6.07
N CYS A 79 4.26 -4.49 5.29
CA CYS A 79 3.82 -3.13 5.63
C CYS A 79 2.40 -2.87 5.12
N ASP A 80 1.84 -1.71 5.44
CA ASP A 80 0.46 -1.32 5.12
C ASP A 80 -0.59 -2.27 5.73
N SER A 81 -0.21 -3.06 6.75
CA SER A 81 -1.09 -4.05 7.37
C SER A 81 -2.28 -3.39 8.04
N LYS A 82 -2.08 -2.25 8.70
CA LYS A 82 -3.17 -1.47 9.31
C LYS A 82 -4.14 -0.90 8.26
N ILE A 83 -3.62 -0.57 7.08
CA ILE A 83 -4.38 0.01 5.97
C ILE A 83 -5.16 -1.08 5.22
N ARG A 84 -4.60 -2.29 5.13
CA ARG A 84 -5.18 -3.43 4.39
C ARG A 84 -5.72 -4.54 5.30
N ARG A 85 -6.56 -4.19 6.28
CA ARG A 85 -7.29 -5.15 7.16
C ARG A 85 -6.42 -6.27 7.75
N GLY A 86 -5.15 -5.99 8.03
CA GLY A 86 -4.19 -6.92 8.61
C GLY A 86 -3.26 -7.61 7.63
N CYS A 87 -3.63 -7.75 6.34
CA CYS A 87 -2.85 -8.55 5.37
C CYS A 87 -1.69 -7.79 4.72
N GLY A 88 -1.77 -6.46 4.65
CA GLY A 88 -0.69 -5.60 4.16
C GLY A 88 -0.15 -5.96 2.77
N LYS A 89 1.09 -5.53 2.51
CA LYS A 89 1.87 -5.79 1.30
C LYS A 89 3.27 -6.24 1.70
N CYS A 90 3.82 -7.22 0.99
CA CYS A 90 5.22 -7.59 1.12
C CYS A 90 6.08 -6.76 0.17
N VAL A 91 7.06 -6.04 0.71
CA VAL A 91 8.02 -5.26 -0.06
C VAL A 91 9.45 -5.69 0.27
N LYS A 92 10.40 -5.45 -0.62
CA LYS A 92 11.80 -5.66 -0.29
C LYS A 92 12.24 -4.68 0.80
N MET A 93 13.15 -5.13 1.66
CA MET A 93 13.65 -4.31 2.75
C MET A 93 14.25 -2.97 2.30
N GLU A 94 14.95 -2.94 1.17
CA GLU A 94 15.56 -1.75 0.58
C GLU A 94 14.57 -0.76 -0.06
N GLU A 95 13.39 -1.24 -0.45
CA GLU A 95 12.34 -0.44 -1.11
C GLU A 95 11.27 0.01 -0.12
N ARG A 96 11.45 -0.31 1.17
CA ARG A 96 10.46 -0.11 2.22
C ARG A 96 9.96 1.33 2.31
N ASP A 97 10.88 2.29 2.33
CA ASP A 97 10.54 3.70 2.57
C ASP A 97 9.88 4.36 1.36
N VAL A 98 9.95 3.74 0.18
CA VAL A 98 9.33 4.24 -1.06
C VAL A 98 8.05 3.48 -1.44
N GLN A 99 7.88 2.24 -0.98
CA GLN A 99 6.73 1.40 -1.35
C GLN A 99 5.69 1.20 -0.25
N CYS A 100 6.05 1.40 1.02
CA CYS A 100 5.12 1.29 2.14
C CYS A 100 4.50 2.66 2.41
N SER A 101 3.18 2.74 2.26
CA SER A 101 2.45 4.00 2.45
C SER A 101 2.41 4.38 3.92
N ASP A 102 2.32 3.39 4.82
CA ASP A 102 2.28 3.58 6.27
C ASP A 102 3.53 4.20 6.91
N ARG A 103 4.60 4.44 6.15
CA ARG A 103 5.86 4.99 6.67
C ARG A 103 6.65 5.83 5.69
N ARG A 104 6.10 6.12 4.53
CA ARG A 104 6.71 6.90 3.45
C ARG A 104 7.30 8.22 3.93
N TRP A 105 6.62 8.87 4.88
CA TRP A 105 6.96 10.19 5.41
C TRP A 105 7.51 10.13 6.84
N ARG A 106 7.98 8.98 7.31
CA ARG A 106 8.51 8.81 8.67
C ARG A 106 9.67 9.77 9.01
N ASN A 107 10.47 10.16 8.02
CA ASN A 107 11.59 11.08 8.24
C ASN A 107 11.13 12.51 8.58
N ILE A 108 9.89 12.89 8.25
CA ILE A 108 9.35 14.21 8.62
C ILE A 108 9.18 14.33 10.14
N CYS A 109 9.14 13.23 10.88
CA CYS A 109 9.05 13.26 12.34
C CYS A 109 10.27 13.89 13.04
N SER A 110 11.37 14.13 12.33
CA SER A 110 12.50 14.91 12.86
C SER A 110 12.41 16.41 12.57
N GLU A 111 11.47 16.83 11.72
CA GLU A 111 11.24 18.24 11.41
C GLU A 111 10.48 18.93 12.55
N LEU A 112 10.66 20.25 12.64
CA LEU A 112 9.90 21.07 13.57
C LEU A 112 8.44 21.18 13.11
N GLU A 113 7.54 21.33 14.08
CA GLU A 113 6.11 21.56 13.82
C GLU A 113 5.42 20.47 12.98
N HIS A 114 6.01 19.26 12.92
CA HIS A 114 5.36 18.13 12.25
C HIS A 114 4.09 17.70 12.99
N PHE A 115 3.14 17.18 12.22
CA PHE A 115 1.98 16.47 12.75
C PHE A 115 2.22 14.97 12.67
N LYS A 116 2.05 14.26 13.80
CA LYS A 116 2.21 12.81 13.86
C LYS A 116 0.89 12.12 13.53
N CYS A 117 0.89 11.32 12.47
CA CYS A 117 -0.28 10.54 12.05
C CYS A 117 -0.73 9.56 13.15
N THR A 118 -2.03 9.28 13.17
CA THR A 118 -2.69 8.60 14.30
C THR A 118 -2.24 7.15 14.46
N SER A 119 -2.16 6.41 13.35
CA SER A 119 -1.96 4.96 13.34
C SER A 119 -0.71 4.52 12.57
N THR A 120 -0.22 5.35 11.66
CA THR A 120 0.94 5.07 10.81
C THR A 120 2.24 5.64 11.39
N ASP A 121 3.36 5.24 10.80
CA ASP A 121 4.70 5.73 11.14
C ASP A 121 5.00 7.11 10.53
N ASN A 122 4.10 7.64 9.70
CA ASN A 122 4.24 8.93 9.04
C ASN A 122 4.17 10.11 10.01
N CYS A 123 4.82 11.18 9.60
CA CYS A 123 4.53 12.54 10.04
C CYS A 123 4.36 13.40 8.80
N VAL A 124 3.59 14.47 8.91
CA VAL A 124 3.31 15.39 7.81
C VAL A 124 3.61 16.82 8.23
N LEU A 125 3.77 17.70 7.24
CA LEU A 125 4.00 19.13 7.49
C LEU A 125 2.65 19.85 7.66
N PRO A 126 2.59 21.00 8.35
CA PRO A 126 1.33 21.73 8.56
C PRO A 126 0.56 22.07 7.28
N HIS A 127 1.27 22.27 6.17
CA HIS A 127 0.64 22.60 4.88
C HIS A 127 0.08 21.39 4.13
N TRP A 128 0.31 20.15 4.60
CA TRP A 128 -0.31 18.93 4.08
C TRP A 128 -1.59 18.57 4.85
N ILE A 129 -1.90 19.28 5.94
CA ILE A 129 -3.10 19.02 6.72
C ILE A 129 -4.31 19.59 5.97
N GLY A 130 -5.24 18.72 5.57
CA GLY A 130 -6.49 19.09 4.90
C GLY A 130 -6.26 19.62 3.48
N ASP A 131 -5.22 19.16 2.81
CA ASP A 131 -4.89 19.59 1.45
C ASP A 131 -5.64 18.77 0.37
N GLY A 132 -6.42 17.77 0.80
CA GLY A 132 -7.17 16.84 -0.03
C GLY A 132 -6.43 15.54 -0.35
N ILE A 133 -5.25 15.32 0.23
CA ILE A 133 -4.39 14.16 -0.01
C ILE A 133 -4.17 13.41 1.31
N ASP A 134 -4.38 12.10 1.31
CA ASP A 134 -4.04 11.25 2.46
C ASP A 134 -2.53 10.94 2.46
N ASP A 135 -1.74 11.84 3.05
CA ASP A 135 -0.31 11.66 3.28
C ASP A 135 -0.05 10.79 4.51
N CYS A 136 -0.95 10.78 5.48
CA CYS A 136 -0.82 9.89 6.63
C CYS A 136 -1.02 8.41 6.29
N ALA A 137 -1.65 8.09 5.15
CA ALA A 137 -2.10 6.76 4.73
C ALA A 137 -3.17 6.11 5.65
N ASP A 138 -3.62 6.86 6.66
CA ASP A 138 -4.75 6.54 7.53
C ASP A 138 -5.82 7.65 7.55
N GLY A 139 -5.64 8.70 6.74
CA GLY A 139 -6.53 9.85 6.59
C GLY A 139 -6.54 10.82 7.77
N SER A 140 -5.65 10.66 8.76
CA SER A 140 -5.70 11.49 9.97
C SER A 140 -5.25 12.94 9.78
N ASP A 141 -4.51 13.23 8.71
CA ASP A 141 -4.20 14.57 8.21
C ASP A 141 -5.39 15.27 7.55
N GLU A 142 -6.34 14.50 7.00
CA GLU A 142 -7.53 15.03 6.33
C GLU A 142 -8.75 15.18 7.25
N ASP A 143 -8.70 14.62 8.46
CA ASP A 143 -9.75 14.75 9.47
C ASP A 143 -9.59 16.05 10.29
N LEU A 144 -9.97 17.18 9.68
CA LEU A 144 -9.94 18.49 10.33
C LEU A 144 -10.75 18.52 11.64
N CYS A 145 -11.79 17.69 11.79
CA CYS A 145 -12.58 17.60 13.01
C CYS A 145 -11.74 17.02 14.16
N ALA A 146 -11.06 15.91 13.89
CA ALA A 146 -10.19 15.25 14.87
C ALA A 146 -9.03 16.16 15.29
N LEU A 147 -8.57 17.03 14.39
CA LEU A 147 -7.53 18.02 14.65
C LEU A 147 -8.06 19.32 15.29
N GLN A 148 -9.37 19.43 15.51
CA GLN A 148 -10.03 20.61 16.05
C GLN A 148 -9.76 21.89 15.21
N LEU A 149 -9.60 21.73 13.90
CA LEU A 149 -9.30 22.81 12.96
C LEU A 149 -10.56 23.42 12.32
N PRO A 150 -10.50 24.69 11.88
CA PRO A 150 -11.58 25.31 11.11
C PRO A 150 -11.81 24.55 9.79
N GLY A 151 -13.07 24.31 9.41
CA GLY A 151 -13.40 23.62 8.15
C GLY A 151 -14.11 22.27 8.33
N CYS A 152 -14.17 21.74 9.55
CA CYS A 152 -14.87 20.49 9.91
C CYS A 152 -16.36 20.40 9.50
N ASN A 153 -16.99 21.53 9.18
CA ASN A 153 -18.40 21.63 8.79
C ASN A 153 -18.62 22.18 7.37
N GLN A 154 -17.59 22.21 6.51
CA GLN A 154 -17.71 22.78 5.15
C GLN A 154 -17.90 21.67 4.10
N THR A 155 -19.12 21.54 3.57
CA THR A 155 -19.48 20.66 2.43
C THR A 155 -19.21 21.26 1.05
N GLU A 156 -18.38 22.29 0.94
CA GLU A 156 -18.09 22.96 -0.33
C GLU A 156 -16.69 22.58 -0.79
N ILE A 157 -16.61 21.72 -1.81
CA ILE A 157 -15.38 21.40 -2.54
C ILE A 157 -14.91 22.68 -3.23
N SER A 158 -14.04 23.44 -2.57
CA SER A 158 -13.31 24.53 -3.21
C SER A 158 -11.84 24.15 -3.26
N SER A 159 -11.46 23.52 -4.37
CA SER A 159 -10.08 23.25 -4.78
C SER A 159 -9.33 24.56 -5.04
N THR A 160 -9.15 25.38 -4.00
CA THR A 160 -8.18 26.48 -3.84
C THR A 160 -8.49 27.13 -2.49
N VAL A 161 -8.08 26.52 -1.37
CA VAL A 161 -8.00 27.25 -0.11
C VAL A 161 -6.67 26.90 0.54
N ALA A 162 -5.89 27.95 0.79
CA ALA A 162 -4.62 27.93 1.48
C ALA A 162 -4.74 27.21 2.84
N SER A 163 -3.62 26.64 3.29
CA SER A 163 -3.55 25.90 4.55
C SER A 163 -4.07 26.78 5.71
N PRO A 164 -4.78 26.21 6.69
CA PRO A 164 -5.21 26.94 7.90
C PRO A 164 -4.05 27.57 8.69
N PHE A 165 -2.80 27.23 8.35
CA PHE A 165 -1.57 27.69 8.99
C PHE A 165 -0.78 28.72 8.18
N ASP A 166 -1.27 29.16 7.01
CA ASP A 166 -0.63 30.24 6.25
C ASP A 166 -0.83 31.58 6.97
N VAL A 167 0.10 31.90 7.86
CA VAL A 167 0.28 33.24 8.43
C VAL A 167 0.85 34.13 7.31
N ASP A 168 0.09 35.15 6.93
CA ASP A 168 0.37 36.17 5.91
C ASP A 168 -0.09 35.88 4.47
N ALA A 169 -1.42 35.93 4.25
CA ALA A 169 -1.98 36.31 2.95
C ALA A 169 -2.96 37.50 3.10
N PRO A 170 -2.83 38.57 2.28
CA PRO A 170 -3.59 39.79 2.46
C PRO A 170 -5.06 39.62 2.05
N ILE A 171 -5.95 40.08 2.93
CA ILE A 171 -7.39 40.20 2.69
C ILE A 171 -7.62 41.11 1.48
N LYS A 172 -7.92 40.55 0.31
CA LYS A 172 -8.54 41.32 -0.78
C LYS A 172 -10.05 41.40 -0.52
N SER A 173 -10.47 42.56 -0.03
CA SER A 173 -11.89 42.93 -0.01
C SER A 173 -12.38 43.08 -1.46
N ASN A 174 -13.31 42.22 -1.87
CA ASN A 174 -14.06 42.46 -3.10
C ASN A 174 -15.25 43.36 -2.76
N THR A 175 -15.07 44.65 -3.00
CA THR A 175 -16.17 45.63 -3.10
C THR A 175 -16.89 45.38 -4.43
N PHE A 176 -18.12 44.86 -4.39
CA PHE A 176 -19.01 44.85 -5.54
C PHE A 176 -19.81 46.17 -5.57
N LEU A 177 -19.67 46.91 -6.68
CA LEU A 177 -20.64 47.91 -7.15
C LEU A 177 -21.70 47.20 -8.01
#